data_AF-A0A2R6NL83-F1
#
_entry.id   AF-A0A2R6NL83-F1
#
_cell.length_a   1.000
_cell.length_b   1.000
_cell.length_c   1.000
_cell.angle_alpha   90.00
_cell.angle_beta   90.00
_cell.angle_gamma   90.00
#
_symmetry.space_group_name_H-M   'P 1'
#
loop_
_entity.id
_entity.type
_entity.pdbx_description
1 polymer ?
#
loop_
_entity_poly.entity_id
_entity_poly.type
_entity_poly.pdbx_seq_one_letter_code
_entity_poly.pdbx_strand_id
1 'polypeptide(L)'
;MIDVDTGSAQFYIFYFIPPSTTGPNAIVHVEIVAIDVRDYKGGDSDKWSRTCEQLPHLQRLVLGFRSREDMTRFVREVVNTKLDDLHSADRVKYAVITEDGMWFQASVDSEEVKEIGFEENELWRI
;
A
#
# COMPACT_ATOMS: atom_id res chain seq x y z
N MET A 1 -0.38 4.90 17.36
CA MET A 1 -0.38 5.11 15.91
C MET A 1 0.72 6.10 15.62
N ILE A 2 1.76 5.69 14.88
CA ILE A 2 2.89 6.56 14.54
C ILE A 2 2.88 6.66 13.02
N ASP A 3 2.68 7.87 12.52
CA ASP A 3 2.72 8.21 11.10
C ASP A 3 4.13 8.68 10.74
N VAL A 4 4.67 8.27 9.60
CA VAL A 4 6.03 8.64 9.17
C VAL A 4 5.99 9.16 7.74
N ASP A 5 5.99 10.49 7.60
CA ASP A 5 6.06 11.17 6.30
C ASP A 5 7.50 11.22 5.77
N THR A 6 7.72 10.71 4.55
CA THR A 6 9.01 10.77 3.84
C THR A 6 8.87 11.41 2.45
N GLY A 7 8.40 12.66 2.38
CA GLY A 7 8.92 13.72 1.50
C GLY A 7 8.87 13.59 -0.04
N SER A 8 8.40 12.48 -0.61
CA SER A 8 8.08 12.37 -2.05
C SER A 8 7.02 11.33 -2.39
N ALA A 9 6.53 10.62 -1.38
CA ALA A 9 5.35 9.77 -1.36
C ALA A 9 4.91 9.72 0.11
N GLN A 10 3.60 9.75 0.37
CA GLN A 10 3.09 9.59 1.73
C GLN A 10 3.08 8.11 2.07
N PHE A 11 3.78 7.73 3.14
CA PHE A 11 3.81 6.37 3.66
C PHE A 11 3.11 6.34 5.00
N TYR A 12 2.07 5.52 5.09
CA TYR A 12 1.34 5.29 6.32
C TYR A 12 1.72 3.91 6.84
N ILE A 13 2.59 3.86 7.85
CA ILE A 13 3.08 2.61 8.45
C ILE A 13 2.34 2.34 9.75
N PHE A 14 1.70 1.17 9.85
CA PHE A 14 0.95 0.79 11.04
C PHE A 14 1.62 -0.37 11.77
N TYR A 15 1.85 -0.14 13.07
CA TYR A 15 2.40 -1.10 13.99
C TYR A 15 1.30 -1.70 14.86
N PHE A 16 1.32 -3.02 15.00
CA PHE A 16 0.43 -3.74 15.91
C PHE A 16 1.26 -4.52 16.91
N ILE A 17 0.79 -4.53 18.16
CA ILE A 17 1.39 -5.31 19.24
C ILE A 17 0.44 -6.49 19.47
N PRO A 18 0.86 -7.73 19.15
CA PRO A 18 0.00 -8.88 19.37
C PRO A 18 -0.26 -9.07 20.88
N PRO A 19 -1.46 -9.54 21.26
CA PRO A 19 -1.89 -9.60 22.66
C PRO A 19 -1.00 -10.49 23.56
N SER A 20 -0.17 -11.36 22.97
CA SER A 20 0.72 -12.30 23.67
C SER A 20 2.03 -11.68 24.19
N THR A 21 2.35 -10.43 23.87
CA THR A 21 3.63 -9.79 24.23
C THR A 21 3.42 -8.50 25.03
N THR A 22 2.88 -8.61 26.24
CA THR A 22 2.71 -7.49 27.19
C THR A 22 3.89 -7.33 28.17
N GLY A 23 5.10 -7.77 27.77
CA GLY A 23 6.33 -7.61 28.54
C GLY A 23 7.23 -6.47 28.03
N PRO A 24 8.24 -6.03 28.80
CA PRO A 24 9.17 -4.96 28.41
C PRO A 24 10.01 -5.23 27.14
N ASN A 25 9.92 -6.44 26.57
CA ASN A 25 10.54 -6.85 25.31
C ASN A 25 9.49 -7.14 24.21
N ALA A 26 8.36 -6.44 24.23
CA ALA A 26 7.33 -6.61 23.21
C ALA A 26 7.90 -6.33 21.81
N ILE A 27 7.89 -7.34 20.94
CA ILE A 27 8.31 -7.18 19.55
C ILE A 27 7.16 -6.47 18.85
N VAL A 28 7.42 -5.23 18.44
CA VAL A 28 6.50 -4.47 17.60
C VAL A 28 6.54 -5.08 16.21
N HIS A 29 5.41 -5.60 15.73
CA HIS A 29 5.29 -6.15 14.39
C HIS A 29 4.60 -5.14 13.47
N VAL A 30 5.16 -4.92 12.28
CA VAL A 30 4.48 -4.15 11.22
C VAL A 30 3.52 -5.09 10.53
N GLU A 31 2.21 -4.86 10.65
CA GLU A 31 1.23 -5.71 9.97
C GLU A 31 0.77 -5.11 8.66
N ILE A 32 0.59 -3.79 8.61
CA ILE A 32 0.04 -3.08 7.46
C ILE A 32 0.93 -1.89 7.11
N VAL A 33 1.31 -1.81 5.84
CA VAL A 33 1.86 -0.60 5.25
C VAL A 33 0.91 -0.15 4.16
N ALA A 34 0.54 1.12 4.18
CA ALA A 34 -0.16 1.79 3.10
C ALA A 34 0.76 2.80 2.46
N ILE A 35 0.87 2.76 1.13
CA ILE A 35 1.75 3.62 0.36
C ILE A 35 0.91 4.39 -0.63
N ASP A 36 1.00 5.71 -0.58
CA ASP A 36 0.46 6.59 -1.57
C ASP A 36 1.44 6.77 -2.73
N VAL A 37 1.06 6.25 -3.90
CA VAL A 37 1.83 6.24 -5.14
C VAL A 37 1.22 7.19 -6.18
N ARG A 38 0.46 8.21 -5.77
CA ARG A 38 -0.24 9.15 -6.69
C ARG A 38 0.66 9.82 -7.72
N ASP A 39 1.94 9.99 -7.42
CA ASP A 39 2.91 10.64 -8.30
C ASP A 39 3.78 9.65 -9.10
N TYR A 40 3.30 8.42 -9.36
CA TYR A 40 4.05 7.46 -10.18
C TYR A 40 4.27 7.97 -11.61
N LYS A 41 5.52 8.31 -11.95
CA LYS A 41 5.89 8.73 -13.31
C LYS A 41 6.54 7.58 -14.07
N GLY A 42 6.38 7.59 -15.38
CA GLY A 42 7.08 6.63 -16.24
C GLY A 42 8.59 6.74 -16.05
N GLY A 43 9.23 5.64 -15.66
CA GLY A 43 10.65 5.59 -15.32
C GLY A 43 10.97 5.50 -13.82
N ASP A 44 9.97 5.61 -12.93
CA ASP A 44 10.19 5.48 -11.47
C ASP A 44 10.20 4.02 -10.98
N SER A 45 10.06 3.04 -11.88
CA SER A 45 9.99 1.62 -11.52
C SER A 45 11.21 1.15 -10.71
N ASP A 46 12.41 1.64 -11.02
CA ASP A 46 13.63 1.31 -10.28
C ASP A 46 13.62 1.88 -8.86
N LYS A 47 13.13 3.11 -8.69
CA LYS A 47 12.98 3.75 -7.37
C LYS A 47 12.02 2.93 -6.51
N TRP A 48 10.85 2.62 -7.06
CA TRP A 48 9.82 1.88 -6.35
C TRP A 48 10.20 0.43 -6.09
N SER A 49 10.92 -0.22 -7.01
CA SER A 49 11.50 -1.54 -6.78
C SER A 49 12.39 -1.56 -5.55
N ARG A 50 13.28 -0.57 -5.39
CA ARG A 50 14.15 -0.46 -4.20
C ARG A 50 13.35 -0.18 -2.93
N THR A 51 12.31 0.65 -3.00
CA THR A 51 11.41 0.91 -1.86
C THR A 51 10.72 -0.39 -1.42
N CYS A 52 10.21 -1.17 -2.38
CA CYS A 52 9.51 -2.42 -2.12
C CYS A 52 10.43 -3.51 -1.54
N GLU A 53 11.69 -3.58 -1.97
CA GLU A 53 12.71 -4.49 -1.41
C GLU A 53 13.05 -4.18 0.05
N GLN A 54 12.83 -2.93 0.50
CA GLN A 54 13.08 -2.51 1.87
C GLN A 54 11.88 -2.72 2.80
N LEU A 55 10.74 -3.19 2.27
CA LEU A 55 9.58 -3.46 3.10
C LEU A 55 9.87 -4.63 4.04
N PRO A 56 9.48 -4.54 5.33
CA PRO A 56 9.58 -5.68 6.24
C PRO A 56 8.62 -6.79 5.81
N HIS A 57 8.62 -7.93 6.51
CA HIS A 57 7.58 -8.92 6.29
C HIS A 57 6.21 -8.36 6.74
N LEU A 58 5.31 -8.15 5.79
CA LEU A 58 3.98 -7.55 6.01
C LEU A 58 2.87 -8.61 5.96
N GLN A 59 1.82 -8.40 6.76
CA GLN A 59 0.57 -9.15 6.60
C GLN A 59 -0.28 -8.58 5.45
N ARG A 60 -0.23 -7.26 5.24
CA ARG A 60 -0.93 -6.56 4.16
C ARG A 60 -0.13 -5.35 3.68
N LEU A 61 -0.13 -5.15 2.37
CA LEU A 61 0.38 -3.94 1.71
C LEU A 61 -0.79 -3.29 0.96
N VAL A 62 -1.06 -2.01 1.22
CA VAL A 62 -2.05 -1.23 0.46
C VAL A 62 -1.32 -0.21 -0.41
N LEU A 63 -1.65 -0.17 -1.70
CA LEU A 63 -1.06 0.77 -2.66
C LEU A 63 -2.16 1.68 -3.22
N GLY A 64 -2.06 2.98 -2.96
CA GLY A 64 -2.96 4.01 -3.45
C GLY A 64 -2.43 4.68 -4.72
N PHE A 65 -3.29 4.89 -5.71
CA PHE A 65 -2.93 5.48 -7.00
C PHE A 65 -3.85 6.63 -7.39
N ARG A 66 -3.34 7.53 -8.24
CA ARG A 66 -4.15 8.59 -8.85
C ARG A 66 -5.10 8.07 -9.92
N SER A 67 -4.71 6.99 -10.60
CA SER A 67 -5.47 6.41 -11.69
C SER A 67 -5.31 4.89 -11.74
N ARG A 68 -6.29 4.21 -12.33
CA ARG A 68 -6.19 2.78 -12.65
C ARG A 68 -5.07 2.49 -13.65
N GLU A 69 -4.78 3.42 -14.56
CA GLU A 69 -3.69 3.25 -15.54
C GLU A 69 -2.33 3.19 -14.82
N ASP A 70 -2.10 4.08 -13.86
CA ASP A 70 -0.89 4.08 -13.04
C ASP A 70 -0.79 2.80 -12.20
N MET A 71 -1.89 2.38 -11.59
CA MET A 71 -1.99 1.12 -10.85
C MET A 71 -1.57 -0.07 -11.72
N THR A 72 -2.22 -0.26 -12.87
CA THR A 72 -1.94 -1.41 -13.75
C THR A 72 -0.50 -1.41 -14.25
N ARG A 73 0.04 -0.23 -14.57
CA ARG A 73 1.44 -0.08 -14.97
C ARG A 73 2.39 -0.44 -13.82
N PHE A 74 2.15 0.06 -12.63
CA PHE A 74 2.93 -0.23 -11.43
C PHE A 74 2.89 -1.72 -11.07
N VAL A 75 1.72 -2.35 -11.15
CA VAL A 75 1.56 -3.78 -10.89
C VAL A 75 2.45 -4.59 -11.83
N ARG A 76 2.41 -4.28 -13.12
CA ARG A 76 3.21 -4.96 -14.14
C ARG A 76 4.70 -4.77 -13.93
N GLU A 77 5.15 -3.56 -13.61
CA GLU A 77 6.57 -3.19 -13.57
C GLU A 77 7.24 -3.52 -12.22
N VAL A 78 6.50 -3.40 -11.12
CA VAL A 78 7.05 -3.47 -9.75
C VAL A 78 6.43 -4.62 -8.95
N VAL A 79 5.10 -4.74 -8.89
CA VAL A 79 4.47 -5.72 -7.99
C VAL A 79 4.77 -7.15 -8.44
N ASN A 80 4.54 -7.47 -9.71
CA ASN A 80 4.76 -8.81 -10.25
C ASN A 80 6.24 -9.24 -10.26
N THR A 81 7.17 -8.30 -10.09
CA THR A 81 8.61 -8.57 -10.13
C THR A 81 9.26 -8.59 -8.74
N LYS A 82 8.78 -7.75 -7.81
CA LYS A 82 9.39 -7.54 -6.49
C LYS A 82 8.51 -7.94 -5.31
N LEU A 83 7.20 -8.00 -5.51
CA LEU A 83 6.21 -8.28 -4.46
C LEU A 83 5.37 -9.51 -4.81
N ASP A 84 5.88 -10.40 -5.66
CA ASP A 84 5.14 -11.57 -6.16
C ASP A 84 4.64 -12.45 -5.01
N ASP A 85 5.42 -12.65 -3.96
CA ASP A 85 5.01 -13.43 -2.78
C ASP A 85 3.79 -12.83 -2.07
N LEU A 86 3.77 -11.49 -1.90
CA LEU A 86 2.65 -10.79 -1.27
C LEU A 86 1.44 -10.76 -2.21
N HIS A 87 1.67 -10.56 -3.50
CA HIS A 87 0.63 -10.48 -4.51
C HIS A 87 -0.07 -11.83 -4.70
N SER A 88 0.70 -12.90 -4.87
CA SER A 88 0.21 -14.28 -5.00
C SER A 88 -0.53 -14.79 -3.76
N ALA A 89 -0.25 -14.20 -2.59
CA ALA A 89 -0.96 -14.49 -1.35
C ALA A 89 -2.20 -13.61 -1.10
N ASP A 90 -2.62 -12.79 -2.06
CA ASP A 90 -3.73 -11.81 -1.94
C ASP A 90 -3.54 -10.79 -0.80
N ARG A 91 -2.28 -10.47 -0.47
CA ARG A 91 -1.90 -9.53 0.61
C ARG A 91 -1.64 -8.12 0.10
N VAL A 92 -1.55 -7.92 -1.21
CA VAL A 92 -1.49 -6.58 -1.83
C VAL A 92 -2.90 -6.14 -2.17
N LYS A 93 -3.31 -4.98 -1.66
CA LYS A 93 -4.58 -4.33 -1.96
C LYS A 93 -4.34 -3.01 -2.67
N TYR A 94 -5.24 -2.66 -3.57
CA TYR A 94 -5.09 -1.48 -4.40
C TYR A 94 -6.23 -0.51 -4.12
N ALA A 95 -5.91 0.78 -4.18
CA ALA A 95 -6.90 1.84 -4.10
C ALA A 95 -6.64 2.90 -5.17
N VAL A 96 -7.71 3.53 -5.63
CA VAL A 96 -7.65 4.69 -6.53
C VAL A 96 -8.39 5.85 -5.89
N ILE A 97 -7.79 7.03 -5.88
CA ILE A 97 -8.41 8.24 -5.34
C ILE A 97 -9.34 8.87 -6.38
N THR A 98 -10.50 9.38 -5.95
CA THR A 98 -11.38 10.19 -6.79
C THR A 98 -10.98 11.66 -6.78
N GLU A 99 -11.60 12.45 -7.67
CA GLU A 99 -11.44 13.91 -7.67
C GLU A 99 -11.86 14.55 -6.34
N ASP A 100 -12.82 13.92 -5.64
CA ASP A 100 -13.30 14.35 -4.31
C ASP A 100 -12.35 13.93 -3.16
N GLY A 101 -11.21 13.31 -3.46
CA GLY A 101 -10.21 12.93 -2.45
C GLY A 101 -10.53 11.64 -1.68
N MET A 102 -11.47 10.82 -2.16
CA MET A 102 -11.84 9.56 -1.51
C MET A 102 -11.13 8.37 -2.17
N TRP A 103 -10.57 7.47 -1.35
CA TRP A 103 -10.00 6.20 -1.79
C TRP A 103 -11.10 5.16 -2.01
N PHE A 104 -11.04 4.47 -3.15
CA PHE A 104 -11.87 3.31 -3.40
C PHE A 104 -11.02 2.09 -3.68
N GLN A 105 -11.46 0.95 -3.17
CA GLN A 105 -10.79 -0.32 -3.43
C GLN A 105 -10.86 -0.64 -4.93
N ALA A 106 -9.71 -0.89 -5.52
CA ALA A 106 -9.55 -1.29 -6.91
C ALA A 106 -9.06 -2.74 -6.99
N SER A 107 -9.42 -3.38 -8.10
CA SER A 107 -8.89 -4.68 -8.49
C SER A 107 -8.20 -4.54 -9.84
N VAL A 108 -7.13 -5.30 -10.05
CA VAL A 108 -6.43 -5.37 -11.33
C VAL A 108 -7.33 -6.01 -12.40
N ASP A 109 -8.16 -6.98 -11.98
CA ASP A 109 -8.94 -7.82 -12.89
C ASP A 109 -10.42 -7.40 -13.02
N SER A 110 -10.85 -6.35 -12.30
CA SER A 110 -12.25 -5.93 -12.30
C SER A 110 -12.42 -4.41 -12.39
N GLU A 111 -13.31 -3.98 -13.28
CA GLU A 111 -13.78 -2.60 -13.38
C GLU A 111 -14.72 -2.20 -12.23
N GLU A 112 -15.24 -3.17 -11.48
CA GLU A 112 -16.10 -2.89 -10.34
C GLU A 112 -15.31 -2.18 -9.24
N VAL A 113 -15.78 -1.00 -8.88
CA VAL A 113 -15.30 -0.24 -7.73
C VAL A 113 -16.19 -0.61 -6.55
N LYS A 114 -15.62 -1.16 -5.48
CA LYS A 114 -16.39 -1.35 -4.24
C LYS A 114 -16.74 0.02 -3.67
N GLU A 115 -18.03 0.25 -3.49
CA GLU A 115 -18.67 1.56 -3.21
C GLU A 115 -18.28 2.21 -1.86
N ILE A 116 -17.44 1.56 -1.05
CA ILE A 116 -17.01 2.11 0.24
C ILE A 116 -15.79 3.00 -0.01
N GLY A 117 -16.05 4.30 -0.16
CA GLY A 117 -15.02 5.34 -0.19
C GLY A 117 -14.45 5.59 1.21
N PHE A 118 -13.12 5.69 1.31
CA PHE A 118 -12.39 6.06 2.54
C PHE A 118 -11.76 7.44 2.36
N GLU A 119 -11.58 8.19 3.45
CA GLU A 119 -10.90 9.50 3.38
C GLU A 119 -9.41 9.37 3.02
N GLU A 120 -8.76 10.43 2.55
CA GLU A 120 -7.37 10.41 2.06
C GLU A 120 -6.37 9.81 3.07
N ASN A 121 -6.54 10.09 4.35
CA ASN A 121 -5.73 9.57 5.47
C ASN A 121 -6.13 8.15 5.93
N GLU A 122 -7.16 7.57 5.31
CA GLU A 122 -7.71 6.25 5.65
C GLU A 122 -7.34 5.17 4.61
N LEU A 123 -6.37 5.42 3.74
CA LEU A 123 -5.89 4.47 2.73
C LEU A 123 -5.65 3.05 3.31
N TRP A 124 -5.11 2.97 4.52
CA TRP A 124 -4.81 1.71 5.22
C TRP A 124 -6.03 0.86 5.58
N ARG A 125 -7.26 1.41 5.49
CA ARG A 125 -8.51 0.69 5.79
C ARG A 125 -8.99 -0.22 4.67
N ILE A 126 -8.37 -0.13 3.48
CA ILE A 126 -8.68 -0.92 2.27
C ILE A 126 -8.36 -2.43 2.45
#